data_AF-A0A1M5A628-F1
#
_entry.id   AF-A0A1M5A628-F1
#
_cell.length_a   1.000
_cell.length_b   1.000
_cell.length_c   1.000
_cell.angle_alpha   90.00
_cell.angle_beta   90.00
_cell.angle_gamma   90.00
#
_symmetry.space_group_name_H-M   'P 1'
#
loop_
_entity.id
_entity.type
_entity.pdbx_description
1 polymer ?
#
loop_
_entity_poly.entity_id
_entity_poly.type
_entity_poly.pdbx_seq_one_letter_code
_entity_poly.pdbx_strand_id
1 'polypeptide(L)'
;MKRYIPITLESEPSIIGVKNGIYQCEIKPKKFKSLIEYKKLSDFYDGYEFDSKKNRKINGVSEIEYCQLLKKAYLTNILSFSPHLFGCHFVIDEKTHSIFKNFNFGEYSEFIPLKLFDNKGQLVREKYYLLFQDLILNSWIDFKNSVFYKGHSFTNDKENISFNSPIDYKEELFVNTENIVLNDNFDSSLDFFTTRIDTNYFVSENLLLEMEKNGLTGIIKSERINKITVANNV
;
A
#
# COMPACT_ATOMS: atom_id res chain seq x y z
N MET A 1 23.06 -4.66 -4.05
CA MET A 1 21.63 -4.95 -4.28
C MET A 1 20.83 -4.37 -3.12
N LYS A 2 19.75 -3.60 -3.37
CA LYS A 2 18.91 -3.08 -2.29
C LYS A 2 18.19 -4.23 -1.60
N ARG A 3 18.10 -4.18 -0.27
CA ARG A 3 17.26 -5.09 0.53
C ARG A 3 15.89 -4.45 0.72
N TYR A 4 14.85 -5.25 0.50
CA TYR A 4 13.46 -4.84 0.76
C TYR A 4 12.91 -5.54 1.99
N ILE A 5 12.16 -4.78 2.78
CA ILE A 5 11.65 -5.19 4.08
C ILE A 5 10.12 -5.08 4.04
N PRO A 6 9.40 -6.17 4.35
CA PRO A 6 7.94 -6.13 4.39
C PRO A 6 7.48 -5.31 5.60
N ILE A 7 6.53 -4.42 5.36
CA ILE A 7 5.85 -3.63 6.39
C ILE A 7 4.34 -3.74 6.20
N THR A 8 3.60 -3.52 7.29
CA THR A 8 2.14 -3.47 7.31
C THR A 8 1.67 -2.31 8.17
N LEU A 9 0.42 -1.87 7.95
CA LEU A 9 -0.21 -0.87 8.81
C LEU A 9 -0.42 -1.42 10.22
N GLU A 10 -0.28 -0.54 11.19
CA GLU A 10 -0.58 -0.86 12.58
C GLU A 10 -2.08 -1.12 12.79
N SER A 11 -2.39 -2.13 13.60
CA SER A 11 -3.77 -2.53 13.90
C SER A 11 -4.07 -2.55 15.40
N GLU A 12 -3.05 -2.45 16.25
CA GLU A 12 -3.20 -2.51 17.70
C GLU A 12 -4.01 -1.33 18.24
N PRO A 13 -5.15 -1.56 18.94
CA PRO A 13 -6.01 -0.49 19.43
C PRO A 13 -5.33 0.48 20.39
N SER A 14 -4.28 0.05 21.10
CA SER A 14 -3.46 0.90 21.95
C SER A 14 -2.63 1.92 21.18
N ILE A 15 -2.35 1.67 19.89
CA ILE A 15 -1.56 2.52 19.02
C ILE A 15 -2.46 3.34 18.09
N ILE A 16 -3.49 2.74 17.49
CA ILE A 16 -4.39 3.43 16.55
C ILE A 16 -5.65 4.02 17.20
N GLY A 17 -5.93 3.68 18.46
CA GLY A 17 -7.05 4.21 19.26
C GLY A 17 -8.44 3.64 18.93
N VAL A 18 -8.59 2.95 17.81
CA VAL A 18 -9.83 2.30 17.37
C VAL A 18 -9.79 0.79 17.61
N LYS A 19 -10.96 0.20 17.89
CA LYS A 19 -11.11 -1.24 18.15
C LYS A 19 -11.48 -2.07 16.92
N ASN A 20 -11.65 -1.43 15.76
CA ASN A 20 -11.97 -2.15 14.53
C ASN A 20 -10.73 -2.88 13.96
N GLY A 21 -9.52 -2.52 14.38
CA GLY A 21 -8.26 -3.11 13.93
C GLY A 21 -7.96 -2.90 12.43
N ILE A 22 -8.67 -2.00 11.75
CA ILE A 22 -8.62 -1.92 10.27
C ILE A 22 -8.34 -0.49 9.79
N TYR A 23 -9.12 0.52 10.22
CA TYR A 23 -9.00 1.89 9.70
C TYR A 23 -9.24 2.95 10.76
N GLN A 24 -8.49 4.06 10.69
CA GLN A 24 -8.57 5.22 11.60
C GLN A 24 -9.45 6.35 11.05
N CYS A 25 -9.61 6.43 9.74
CA CYS A 25 -10.37 7.49 9.09
C CYS A 25 -11.22 7.01 7.90
N GLU A 26 -12.21 7.81 7.51
CA GLU A 26 -13.14 7.52 6.43
C GLU A 26 -13.23 8.68 5.43
N ILE A 27 -12.96 8.42 4.16
CA ILE A 27 -13.29 9.33 3.07
C ILE A 27 -14.82 9.33 2.91
N LYS A 28 -15.44 10.51 2.96
CA LYS A 28 -16.91 10.67 2.90
C LYS A 28 -17.33 11.47 1.67
N PRO A 29 -17.52 10.80 0.51
CA PRO A 29 -17.91 11.48 -0.74
C PRO A 29 -19.17 12.33 -0.61
N LYS A 30 -20.13 11.90 0.23
CA LYS A 30 -21.36 12.65 0.54
C LYS A 30 -21.14 14.02 1.18
N LYS A 31 -19.93 14.31 1.66
CA LYS A 31 -19.52 15.58 2.28
C LYS A 31 -18.69 16.46 1.34
N PHE A 32 -18.38 15.98 0.14
CA PHE A 32 -17.63 16.77 -0.83
C PHE A 32 -18.54 17.88 -1.36
N LYS A 33 -17.95 19.02 -1.73
CA LYS A 33 -18.68 20.12 -2.37
C LYS A 33 -19.16 19.71 -3.76
N SER A 34 -18.41 18.85 -4.43
CA SER A 34 -18.72 18.26 -5.72
C SER A 34 -18.25 16.82 -5.77
N LEU A 35 -19.00 15.95 -6.47
CA LEU A 35 -18.58 14.57 -6.70
C LEU A 35 -17.59 14.44 -7.87
N ILE A 36 -17.18 15.53 -8.52
CA ILE A 36 -16.28 15.50 -9.68
C ILE A 36 -14.96 14.81 -9.33
N GLU A 37 -14.30 15.21 -8.24
CA GLU A 37 -13.00 14.63 -7.84
C GLU A 37 -13.13 13.15 -7.47
N TYR A 38 -14.21 12.81 -6.74
CA TYR A 38 -14.50 11.41 -6.40
C TYR A 38 -14.81 10.56 -7.64
N LYS A 39 -15.54 11.12 -8.61
CA LYS A 39 -15.84 10.44 -9.87
C LYS A 39 -14.57 10.22 -10.70
N LYS A 40 -13.64 11.17 -10.74
CA LYS A 40 -12.34 10.96 -11.42
C LYS A 40 -11.55 9.81 -10.81
N LEU A 41 -11.54 9.68 -9.49
CA LEU A 41 -10.95 8.52 -8.81
C LEU A 41 -11.66 7.22 -9.20
N SER A 42 -12.99 7.20 -9.16
CA SER A 42 -13.79 6.04 -9.56
C SER A 42 -13.52 5.63 -11.02
N ASP A 43 -13.59 6.59 -11.95
CA ASP A 43 -13.37 6.39 -13.38
C ASP A 43 -11.94 5.86 -13.65
N PHE A 44 -10.95 6.35 -12.89
CA PHE A 44 -9.58 5.84 -12.95
C PHE A 44 -9.53 4.35 -12.56
N TYR A 45 -10.19 3.96 -11.47
CA TYR A 45 -10.21 2.56 -11.02
C TYR A 45 -10.96 1.65 -11.97
N ASP A 46 -12.07 2.11 -12.55
CA ASP A 46 -12.84 1.35 -13.54
C ASP A 46 -12.01 1.08 -14.82
N GLY A 47 -11.09 1.98 -15.16
CA GLY A 47 -10.19 1.86 -16.30
C GLY A 47 -8.82 1.24 -16.01
N TYR A 48 -8.53 0.88 -14.75
CA TYR A 48 -7.20 0.44 -14.34
C TYR A 48 -6.90 -0.99 -14.81
N GLU A 49 -5.77 -1.17 -15.53
CA GLU A 49 -5.33 -2.47 -16.02
C GLU A 49 -4.12 -2.98 -15.21
N PHE A 50 -4.27 -4.14 -14.57
CA PHE A 50 -3.26 -4.72 -13.67
C PHE A 50 -1.99 -5.20 -14.37
N ASP A 51 -2.16 -5.80 -15.55
CA ASP A 51 -1.07 -6.49 -16.27
C ASP A 51 -0.57 -5.68 -17.48
N SER A 52 -0.95 -4.41 -17.57
CA SER A 52 -0.51 -3.52 -18.63
C SER A 52 -0.03 -2.19 -18.05
N LYS A 53 0.72 -1.44 -18.85
CA LYS A 53 1.15 -0.07 -18.51
C LYS A 53 0.08 0.98 -18.83
N LYS A 54 -1.15 0.57 -19.18
CA LYS A 54 -2.23 1.50 -19.53
C LYS A 54 -2.93 2.00 -18.27
N ASN A 55 -3.36 3.26 -18.30
CA ASN A 55 -4.19 3.88 -17.24
C ASN A 55 -3.60 3.73 -15.83
N ARG A 56 -2.29 3.93 -15.68
CA ARG A 56 -1.57 3.76 -14.40
C ARG A 56 -1.46 5.05 -13.58
N LYS A 57 -1.81 6.19 -14.17
CA LYS A 57 -1.71 7.51 -13.55
C LYS A 57 -3.08 8.08 -13.19
N ILE A 58 -3.22 8.53 -11.95
CA ILE A 58 -4.42 9.27 -11.51
C ILE A 58 -4.36 10.68 -12.10
N ASN A 59 -5.08 10.91 -13.19
CA ASN A 59 -5.11 12.22 -13.82
C ASN A 59 -6.25 13.09 -13.27
N GLY A 60 -5.91 14.30 -12.82
CA GLY A 60 -6.87 15.37 -12.59
C GLY A 60 -7.57 15.34 -11.24
N VAL A 61 -7.12 14.54 -10.28
CA VAL A 61 -7.58 14.60 -8.88
C VAL A 61 -6.70 15.59 -8.13
N SER A 62 -7.30 16.70 -7.72
CA SER A 62 -6.60 17.82 -7.09
C SER A 62 -6.53 17.70 -5.56
N GLU A 63 -7.57 17.18 -4.93
CA GLU A 63 -7.66 17.03 -3.47
C GLU A 63 -8.76 16.03 -3.08
N ILE A 64 -8.53 15.27 -2.00
CA ILE A 64 -9.58 14.56 -1.27
C ILE A 64 -10.24 15.54 -0.30
N GLU A 65 -11.43 16.03 -0.66
CA GLU A 65 -12.07 17.15 0.03
C GLU A 65 -12.51 16.85 1.47
N TYR A 66 -12.80 15.59 1.79
CA TYR A 66 -13.31 15.22 3.11
C TYR A 66 -12.95 13.78 3.52
N CYS A 67 -12.01 13.65 4.44
CA CYS A 67 -11.74 12.44 5.19
C CYS A 67 -11.98 12.70 6.68
N GLN A 68 -12.60 11.78 7.41
CA GLN A 68 -12.99 11.98 8.80
C GLN A 68 -12.41 10.92 9.72
N LEU A 69 -11.77 11.33 10.80
CA LEU A 69 -11.32 10.43 11.87
C LEU A 69 -12.50 9.74 12.53
N LEU A 70 -12.30 8.46 12.84
CA LEU A 70 -13.22 7.71 13.68
C LEU A 70 -13.18 8.19 15.12
N LYS A 71 -14.26 7.91 15.86
CA LYS A 71 -14.31 8.16 17.29
C LYS A 71 -13.19 7.38 17.99
N LYS A 72 -12.35 8.09 18.75
CA LYS A 72 -11.17 7.58 19.48
C LYS A 72 -9.95 7.25 18.61
N ALA A 73 -9.98 7.48 17.30
CA ALA A 73 -8.77 7.30 16.48
C ALA A 73 -7.64 8.21 16.99
N TYR A 74 -6.45 7.64 17.10
CA TYR A 74 -5.23 8.39 17.37
C TYR A 74 -4.66 8.91 16.06
N LEU A 75 -4.03 10.09 16.13
CA LEU A 75 -3.32 10.68 15.00
C LEU A 75 -1.90 10.12 14.95
N THR A 76 -1.73 9.03 14.18
CA THR A 76 -0.42 8.53 13.78
C THR A 76 0.07 9.26 12.53
N ASN A 77 1.36 9.11 12.20
CA ASN A 77 1.93 9.74 11.01
C ASN A 77 1.41 9.10 9.71
N ILE A 78 1.13 7.80 9.78
CA ILE A 78 0.50 7.01 8.73
C ILE A 78 -0.83 6.48 9.26
N LEU A 79 -1.91 6.75 8.55
CA LEU A 79 -3.29 6.44 8.91
C LEU A 79 -3.89 5.46 7.90
N SER A 80 -4.46 4.37 8.38
CA SER A 80 -5.34 3.52 7.60
C SER A 80 -6.70 4.21 7.35
N PHE A 81 -7.27 3.99 6.15
CA PHE A 81 -8.51 4.66 5.74
C PHE A 81 -9.52 3.70 5.10
N SER A 82 -10.77 4.17 5.02
CA SER A 82 -11.90 3.49 4.37
C SER A 82 -12.71 4.50 3.53
N PRO A 83 -13.45 4.10 2.48
CA PRO A 83 -13.37 2.78 1.83
C PRO A 83 -11.97 2.57 1.23
N HIS A 84 -11.60 1.30 1.06
CA HIS A 84 -10.37 0.97 0.34
C HIS A 84 -10.47 1.47 -1.10
N LEU A 85 -9.49 2.25 -1.53
CA LEU A 85 -9.34 2.73 -2.89
C LEU A 85 -8.12 2.05 -3.50
N PHE A 86 -8.31 1.42 -4.65
CA PHE A 86 -7.29 0.55 -5.22
C PHE A 86 -5.98 1.32 -5.52
N GLY A 87 -4.81 0.79 -5.14
CA GLY A 87 -3.53 1.50 -5.31
C GLY A 87 -3.33 2.72 -4.40
N CYS A 88 -4.35 3.15 -3.66
CA CYS A 88 -4.20 4.10 -2.56
C CYS A 88 -3.98 3.34 -1.25
N HIS A 89 -2.80 3.52 -0.68
CA HIS A 89 -2.32 2.63 0.40
C HIS A 89 -2.71 3.13 1.78
N PHE A 90 -2.46 4.41 2.05
CA PHE A 90 -2.72 5.02 3.35
C PHE A 90 -2.70 6.55 3.27
N VAL A 91 -3.21 7.20 4.32
CA VAL A 91 -3.14 8.66 4.50
C VAL A 91 -1.89 8.99 5.32
N ILE A 92 -1.13 10.00 4.92
CA ILE A 92 0.10 10.42 5.60
C ILE A 92 0.06 11.89 6.00
N ASP A 93 0.74 12.22 7.09
CA ASP A 93 0.93 13.62 7.52
C ASP A 93 2.03 14.34 6.72
N GLU A 94 2.16 15.65 6.94
CA GLU A 94 3.15 16.51 6.28
C GLU A 94 4.59 16.06 6.56
N LYS A 95 4.87 15.56 7.78
CA LYS A 95 6.20 15.06 8.16
C LYS A 95 6.57 13.84 7.33
N THR A 96 5.69 12.85 7.25
CA THR A 96 5.91 11.63 6.46
C THR A 96 6.05 11.95 4.98
N HIS A 97 5.18 12.82 4.45
CA HIS A 97 5.29 13.29 3.07
C HIS A 97 6.65 13.93 2.79
N SER A 98 7.16 14.75 3.71
CA SER A 98 8.47 15.41 3.56
C SER A 98 9.67 14.44 3.51
N ILE A 99 9.52 13.26 4.11
CA ILE A 99 10.50 12.18 4.06
C ILE A 99 10.33 11.41 2.75
N PHE A 100 9.10 10.94 2.47
CA PHE A 100 8.80 10.05 1.35
C PHE A 100 9.12 10.67 -0.01
N LYS A 101 8.99 12.00 -0.18
CA LYS A 101 9.34 12.69 -1.43
C LYS A 101 10.83 12.59 -1.81
N ASN A 102 11.71 12.17 -0.89
CA ASN A 102 13.15 12.00 -1.17
C ASN A 102 13.50 10.59 -1.64
N PHE A 103 12.50 9.71 -1.80
CA PHE A 103 12.65 8.31 -2.16
C PHE A 103 11.88 8.00 -3.44
N ASN A 104 12.31 6.96 -4.17
CA ASN A 104 11.68 6.60 -5.44
C ASN A 104 10.49 5.65 -5.21
N PHE A 105 9.26 6.16 -5.31
CA PHE A 105 8.05 5.34 -5.22
C PHE A 105 7.57 4.84 -6.61
N GLY A 106 8.28 5.19 -7.68
CA GLY A 106 7.91 4.88 -9.07
C GLY A 106 7.24 6.05 -9.79
N GLU A 107 7.27 6.01 -11.12
CA GLU A 107 6.85 7.12 -12.00
C GLU A 107 5.37 7.49 -11.90
N TYR A 108 4.52 6.55 -11.46
CA TYR A 108 3.07 6.74 -11.36
C TYR A 108 2.61 7.02 -9.93
N SER A 109 3.52 7.20 -8.98
CA SER A 109 3.17 7.47 -7.58
C SER A 109 2.81 8.93 -7.35
N GLU A 110 1.76 9.17 -6.57
CA GLU A 110 1.25 10.51 -6.29
C GLU A 110 0.87 10.68 -4.82
N PHE A 111 1.14 11.89 -4.30
CA PHE A 111 0.68 12.32 -2.98
C PHE A 111 -0.48 13.29 -3.16
N ILE A 112 -1.71 12.76 -3.15
CA ILE A 112 -2.91 13.55 -3.39
C ILE A 112 -3.24 14.33 -2.12
N PRO A 113 -3.30 15.68 -2.14
CA PRO A 113 -3.69 16.46 -0.97
C PRO A 113 -5.01 15.99 -0.36
N LEU A 114 -5.12 15.98 0.97
CA LEU A 114 -6.30 15.49 1.68
C LEU A 114 -6.64 16.38 2.87
N LYS A 115 -7.93 16.69 3.01
CA LYS A 115 -8.48 17.37 4.19
C LYS A 115 -8.99 16.36 5.20
N LEU A 116 -8.32 16.32 6.35
CA LEU A 116 -8.71 15.47 7.48
C LEU A 116 -9.54 16.27 8.48
N PHE A 117 -10.66 15.70 8.88
CA PHE A 117 -11.58 16.26 9.88
C PHE A 117 -11.63 15.33 11.10
N ASP A 118 -11.74 15.91 12.30
CA ASP A 118 -11.96 15.13 13.51
C ASP A 118 -13.36 14.48 13.54
N ASN A 119 -13.62 13.67 14.56
CA ASN A 119 -14.90 13.00 14.71
C ASN A 119 -16.08 13.97 15.02
N LYS A 120 -15.80 15.25 15.28
CA LYS A 120 -16.79 16.34 15.44
C LYS A 120 -16.95 17.18 14.17
N GLY A 121 -16.19 16.86 13.11
CA GLY A 121 -16.23 17.57 11.82
C GLY A 121 -15.40 18.86 11.80
N GLN A 122 -14.47 19.05 12.75
CA GLN A 122 -13.52 20.16 12.75
C GLN A 122 -12.30 19.81 11.91
N LEU A 123 -11.82 20.74 11.10
CA LEU A 123 -10.63 20.53 10.27
C LEU A 123 -9.41 20.35 11.18
N VAL A 124 -8.68 19.25 10.98
CA VAL A 124 -7.36 19.01 11.58
C VAL A 124 -6.36 19.96 10.90
N ARG A 125 -5.52 20.64 11.68
CA ARG A 125 -4.73 21.78 11.18
C ARG A 125 -3.56 21.34 10.30
N GLU A 126 -3.01 20.18 10.59
CA GLU A 126 -1.91 19.56 9.88
C GLU A 126 -2.34 19.19 8.45
N LYS A 127 -1.40 19.26 7.51
CA LYS A 127 -1.66 18.81 6.13
C LYS A 127 -1.55 17.30 6.05
N TYR A 128 -2.45 16.70 5.29
CA TYR A 128 -2.46 15.28 5.01
C TYR A 128 -2.48 15.02 3.51
N TYR A 129 -2.04 13.82 3.14
CA TYR A 129 -1.96 13.36 1.76
C TYR A 129 -2.44 11.91 1.69
N LEU A 130 -3.16 11.55 0.65
CA LEU A 130 -3.44 10.17 0.29
C LEU A 130 -2.31 9.68 -0.62
N LEU A 131 -1.59 8.64 -0.22
CA LEU A 131 -0.57 8.02 -1.05
C LEU A 131 -1.23 7.10 -2.07
N PHE A 132 -1.13 7.46 -3.35
CA PHE A 132 -1.31 6.54 -4.46
C PHE A 132 0.06 6.00 -4.90
N GLN A 133 0.21 4.68 -4.99
CA GLN A 133 1.36 4.05 -5.60
C GLN A 133 0.91 2.85 -6.43
N ASP A 134 1.39 2.82 -7.66
CA ASP A 134 1.04 1.84 -8.67
C ASP A 134 1.61 0.45 -8.35
N LEU A 135 0.84 -0.64 -8.48
CA LEU A 135 1.36 -1.98 -8.16
C LEU A 135 2.48 -2.36 -9.13
N ILE A 136 3.49 -3.12 -8.71
CA ILE A 136 4.41 -3.69 -9.70
C ILE A 136 3.69 -4.66 -10.63
N LEU A 137 4.18 -4.78 -11.87
CA LEU A 137 3.60 -5.70 -12.85
C LEU A 137 3.89 -7.16 -12.47
N ASN A 138 2.94 -8.05 -12.71
CA ASN A 138 3.17 -9.50 -12.54
C ASN A 138 4.31 -10.01 -13.43
N SER A 139 4.58 -9.36 -14.57
CA SER A 139 5.73 -9.69 -15.43
C SER A 139 7.09 -9.43 -14.78
N TRP A 140 7.14 -8.71 -13.66
CA TRP A 140 8.36 -8.49 -12.88
C TRP A 140 8.61 -9.57 -11.82
N ILE A 141 7.67 -10.51 -11.67
CA ILE A 141 7.75 -11.62 -10.73
C ILE A 141 8.22 -12.88 -11.49
N ASP A 142 9.25 -13.53 -10.95
CA ASP A 142 9.64 -14.87 -11.34
C ASP A 142 8.77 -15.90 -10.60
N PHE A 143 7.64 -16.25 -11.20
CA PHE A 143 6.69 -17.20 -10.62
C PHE A 143 7.31 -18.58 -10.39
N LYS A 144 8.24 -19.01 -11.27
CA LYS A 144 8.87 -20.33 -11.18
C LYS A 144 9.74 -20.46 -9.94
N ASN A 145 10.46 -19.39 -9.59
CA ASN A 145 11.35 -19.37 -8.42
C ASN A 145 10.69 -18.81 -7.15
N SER A 146 9.47 -18.27 -7.27
CA SER A 146 8.65 -17.85 -6.12
C SER A 146 8.02 -19.05 -5.42
N VAL A 147 7.73 -18.90 -4.12
CA VAL A 147 7.17 -19.95 -3.27
C VAL A 147 5.75 -19.58 -2.86
N PHE A 148 4.80 -20.40 -3.31
CA PHE A 148 3.38 -20.24 -3.04
C PHE A 148 2.83 -21.43 -2.26
N TYR A 149 1.73 -21.23 -1.54
CA TYR A 149 1.05 -22.31 -0.83
C TYR A 149 -0.44 -22.05 -0.62
N LYS A 150 -1.21 -23.13 -0.44
CA LYS A 150 -2.58 -23.12 0.09
C LYS A 150 -2.61 -23.63 1.53
N GLY A 151 -3.73 -23.41 2.20
CA GLY A 151 -3.91 -23.77 3.61
C GLY A 151 -3.35 -22.72 4.57
N HIS A 152 -3.36 -23.05 5.85
CA HIS A 152 -2.89 -22.18 6.92
C HIS A 152 -1.72 -22.82 7.68
N SER A 153 -0.69 -22.02 7.96
CA SER A 153 0.46 -22.47 8.75
C SER A 153 0.08 -22.98 10.15
N PHE A 154 -1.04 -22.52 10.71
CA PHE A 154 -1.53 -22.93 12.02
C PHE A 154 -2.26 -24.29 12.04
N THR A 155 -2.76 -24.74 10.90
CA THR A 155 -3.60 -25.95 10.79
C THR A 155 -2.84 -27.15 10.22
N ASN A 156 -1.52 -27.02 9.98
CA ASN A 156 -0.66 -28.04 9.37
C ASN A 156 -1.18 -28.59 8.03
N ASP A 157 -2.06 -27.86 7.34
CA ASP A 157 -2.62 -28.18 6.03
C ASP A 157 -1.94 -27.39 4.91
N LYS A 158 -0.72 -26.91 5.17
CA LYS A 158 0.06 -26.14 4.21
C LYS A 158 0.48 -27.02 3.04
N GLU A 159 0.00 -26.68 1.86
CA GLU A 159 0.34 -27.34 0.59
C GLU A 159 1.09 -26.35 -0.31
N ASN A 160 2.35 -26.66 -0.65
CA ASN A 160 3.12 -25.82 -1.56
C ASN A 160 2.63 -25.99 -3.00
N ILE A 161 2.56 -24.88 -3.72
CA ILE A 161 2.12 -24.81 -5.11
C ILE A 161 3.17 -24.06 -5.91
N SER A 162 3.40 -24.49 -7.15
CA SER A 162 4.29 -23.82 -8.08
C SER A 162 3.50 -23.30 -9.27
N PHE A 163 3.84 -22.10 -9.71
CA PHE A 163 3.30 -21.50 -10.93
C PHE A 163 4.46 -21.28 -11.90
N ASN A 164 4.26 -21.58 -13.18
CA ASN A 164 5.29 -21.29 -14.19
C ASN A 164 5.08 -19.91 -14.82
N SER A 165 3.85 -19.39 -14.75
CA SER A 165 3.49 -18.13 -15.38
C SER A 165 2.48 -17.32 -14.56
N PRO A 166 2.35 -16.00 -14.84
CA PRO A 166 1.27 -15.18 -14.28
C PRO A 166 -0.14 -15.68 -14.65
N ILE A 167 -0.29 -16.42 -15.75
CA ILE A 167 -1.59 -16.95 -16.20
C ILE A 167 -2.02 -18.08 -15.27
N ASP A 168 -1.10 -19.01 -14.98
CA ASP A 168 -1.33 -20.14 -14.07
C ASP A 168 -1.80 -19.64 -12.69
N TYR A 169 -1.21 -18.54 -12.21
CA TYR A 169 -1.56 -17.93 -10.93
C TYR A 169 -2.96 -17.30 -10.92
N LYS A 170 -3.41 -16.70 -12.04
CA LYS A 170 -4.69 -15.98 -12.10
C LYS A 170 -5.92 -16.88 -11.92
N GLU A 171 -5.78 -18.16 -12.26
CA GLU A 171 -6.86 -19.13 -12.18
C GLU A 171 -7.05 -19.68 -10.76
N GLU A 172 -6.12 -19.39 -9.84
CA GLU A 172 -6.14 -19.90 -8.48
C GLU A 172 -6.68 -18.87 -7.47
N LEU A 173 -7.60 -19.32 -6.61
CA LEU A 173 -8.11 -18.54 -5.49
C LEU A 173 -7.42 -18.95 -4.18
N PHE A 174 -7.29 -18.01 -3.26
CA PHE A 174 -6.80 -18.24 -1.89
C PHE A 174 -5.38 -18.83 -1.79
N VAL A 175 -4.46 -18.31 -2.62
CA VAL A 175 -3.04 -18.64 -2.57
C VAL A 175 -2.30 -17.64 -1.69
N ASN A 176 -1.45 -18.14 -0.81
CA ASN A 176 -0.50 -17.37 -0.03
C ASN A 176 0.91 -17.45 -0.63
N THR A 177 1.77 -16.52 -0.24
CA THR A 177 3.19 -16.49 -0.65
C THR A 177 4.10 -16.54 0.56
N GLU A 178 5.24 -17.23 0.42
CA GLU A 178 6.34 -17.15 1.39
C GLU A 178 7.53 -16.36 0.85
N ASN A 179 7.79 -16.46 -0.44
CA ASN A 179 8.88 -15.75 -1.08
C ASN A 179 8.46 -15.35 -2.48
N ILE A 180 8.50 -14.06 -2.76
CA ILE A 180 8.32 -13.52 -4.10
C ILE A 180 9.70 -13.21 -4.65
N VAL A 181 10.05 -13.85 -5.76
CA VAL A 181 11.28 -13.60 -6.50
C VAL A 181 10.97 -12.59 -7.60
N LEU A 182 11.70 -11.49 -7.61
CA LEU A 182 11.62 -10.45 -8.65
C LEU A 182 12.68 -10.71 -9.71
N ASN A 183 12.27 -10.70 -10.97
CA ASN A 183 13.17 -10.92 -12.11
C ASN A 183 13.84 -9.62 -12.57
N ASP A 184 14.63 -9.69 -13.64
CA ASP A 184 15.45 -8.58 -14.13
C ASP A 184 14.66 -7.41 -14.73
N ASN A 185 13.35 -7.59 -14.97
CA ASN A 185 12.49 -6.49 -15.38
C ASN A 185 12.10 -5.57 -14.22
N PHE A 186 12.33 -5.99 -12.97
CA PHE A 186 12.03 -5.20 -11.79
C PHE A 186 12.92 -3.96 -11.70
N ASP A 187 12.30 -2.80 -11.50
CA ASP A 187 13.02 -1.56 -11.23
C ASP A 187 13.60 -1.56 -9.81
N SER A 188 14.85 -2.02 -9.68
CA SER A 188 15.59 -2.03 -8.42
C SER A 188 15.92 -0.64 -7.85
N SER A 189 15.60 0.44 -8.56
CA SER A 189 15.72 1.80 -8.03
C SER A 189 14.59 2.17 -7.08
N LEU A 190 13.46 1.44 -7.09
CA LEU A 190 12.32 1.68 -6.19
C LEU A 190 12.72 1.55 -4.72
N ASP A 191 12.11 2.37 -3.89
CA ASP A 191 12.24 2.40 -2.43
C ASP A 191 10.95 2.01 -1.72
N PHE A 192 9.82 2.04 -2.41
CA PHE A 192 8.53 1.55 -1.94
C PHE A 192 7.79 0.89 -3.10
N PHE A 193 7.23 -0.29 -2.87
CA PHE A 193 6.30 -0.89 -3.80
C PHE A 193 5.35 -1.88 -3.14
N THR A 194 4.33 -2.25 -3.89
CA THR A 194 3.37 -3.31 -3.54
C THR A 194 3.21 -4.27 -4.70
N THR A 195 2.72 -5.47 -4.40
CA THR A 195 2.40 -6.49 -5.40
C THR A 195 0.92 -6.84 -5.31
N ARG A 196 0.37 -7.46 -6.35
CA ARG A 196 -1.01 -7.99 -6.29
C ARG A 196 -1.13 -9.28 -5.45
N ILE A 197 -0.01 -9.94 -5.23
CA ILE A 197 0.07 -11.31 -4.68
C ILE A 197 0.22 -11.28 -3.16
N ASP A 198 0.73 -10.19 -2.62
CA ASP A 198 0.97 -10.00 -1.19
C ASP A 198 0.17 -8.81 -0.66
N THR A 199 -0.29 -8.92 0.58
CA THR A 199 -0.95 -7.83 1.31
C THR A 199 0.06 -6.86 1.95
N ASN A 200 1.34 -7.22 2.01
CA ASN A 200 2.39 -6.37 2.57
C ASN A 200 2.83 -5.26 1.61
N TYR A 201 3.32 -4.18 2.19
CA TYR A 201 4.12 -3.17 1.49
C TYR A 201 5.60 -3.53 1.61
N PHE A 202 6.39 -3.22 0.59
CA PHE A 202 7.83 -3.47 0.61
C PHE A 202 8.58 -2.16 0.53
N VAL A 203 9.46 -1.91 1.50
CA VAL A 203 10.30 -0.70 1.55
C VAL A 203 11.77 -1.04 1.48
N SER A 204 12.56 -0.19 0.85
CA SER A 204 14.01 -0.31 0.91
C SER A 204 14.49 -0.10 2.35
N GLU A 205 15.62 -0.73 2.68
CA GLU A 205 16.25 -0.57 3.99
C GLU A 205 16.53 0.90 4.34
N ASN A 206 16.93 1.71 3.37
CA ASN A 206 17.17 3.15 3.58
C ASN A 206 15.89 3.91 3.93
N LEU A 207 14.77 3.62 3.25
CA LEU A 207 13.48 4.23 3.57
C LEU A 207 13.06 3.83 4.99
N LEU A 208 13.16 2.55 5.34
CA LEU A 208 12.83 2.09 6.69
C LEU A 208 13.68 2.78 7.77
N LEU A 209 14.98 2.92 7.55
CA LEU A 209 15.88 3.59 8.49
C LEU A 209 15.50 5.07 8.68
N GLU A 210 15.14 5.78 7.61
CA GLU A 210 14.67 7.16 7.74
C GLU A 210 13.30 7.26 8.43
N MET A 211 12.41 6.28 8.24
CA MET A 211 11.15 6.20 8.99
C MET A 211 11.40 6.00 10.49
N GLU A 212 12.27 5.06 10.85
CA GLU A 212 12.64 4.75 12.25
C GLU A 212 13.35 5.92 12.92
N LYS A 213 14.36 6.51 12.26
CA LYS A 213 15.12 7.67 12.75
C LYS A 213 14.23 8.89 13.02
N ASN A 214 13.19 9.07 12.21
CA ASN A 214 12.22 10.15 12.40
C ASN A 214 11.06 9.75 13.32
N GLY A 215 11.02 8.52 13.83
CA GLY A 215 9.95 8.06 14.73
C GLY A 215 8.57 8.11 14.10
N LEU A 216 8.43 7.68 12.84
CA LEU A 216 7.13 7.58 12.19
C LEU A 216 6.30 6.46 12.81
N THR A 217 5.01 6.73 13.01
CA THR A 217 4.04 5.83 13.65
C THR A 217 2.93 5.39 12.67
N GLY A 218 2.24 4.29 13.00
CA GLY A 218 1.12 3.77 12.20
C GLY A 218 1.50 2.68 11.19
N ILE A 219 2.77 2.27 11.18
CA ILE A 219 3.28 1.19 10.35
C ILE A 219 4.33 0.40 11.13
N ILE A 220 4.41 -0.91 10.89
CA ILE A 220 5.30 -1.83 11.57
C ILE A 220 5.96 -2.79 10.57
N LYS A 221 7.10 -3.37 10.94
CA LYS A 221 7.66 -4.50 10.18
C LYS A 221 6.68 -5.66 10.24
N SER A 222 6.43 -6.28 9.09
CA SER A 222 5.54 -7.44 9.04
C SER A 222 6.21 -8.64 9.70
N GLU A 223 5.49 -9.31 10.60
CA GLU A 223 5.92 -10.59 11.17
C GLU A 223 5.69 -11.76 10.20
N ARG A 224 4.94 -11.52 9.10
CA ARG A 224 4.77 -12.53 8.05
C ARG A 224 6.11 -12.80 7.39
N ILE A 225 6.41 -14.09 7.16
CA ILE A 225 7.67 -14.58 6.60
C ILE A 225 7.79 -14.26 5.09
N ASN A 226 6.99 -13.34 4.57
CA ASN A 226 6.94 -13.06 3.15
C ASN A 226 8.22 -12.29 2.77
N LYS A 227 9.12 -13.00 2.12
CA LYS A 227 10.40 -12.47 1.67
C LYS A 227 10.27 -11.95 0.25
N ILE A 228 10.99 -10.87 -0.04
CA ILE A 228 11.28 -10.46 -1.40
C ILE A 228 12.74 -10.80 -1.68
N THR A 229 12.96 -11.52 -2.77
CA THR A 229 14.29 -11.77 -3.31
C THR A 229 14.38 -11.12 -4.68
N VAL A 230 15.34 -10.24 -4.89
CA VAL A 230 15.64 -9.75 -6.25
C VAL A 230 16.64 -10.72 -6.87
N ALA A 231 16.32 -11.28 -8.03
CA ALA A 231 17.21 -12.19 -8.74
C ALA A 231 18.54 -11.46 -9.04
N ASN A 232 19.66 -12.14 -8.78
CA ASN A 232 20.95 -11.68 -9.27
C ASN A 232 21.11 -12.21 -10.69
N ASN A 233 21.30 -11.33 -11.67
CA ASN A 233 21.93 -11.72 -12.93
C ASN A 233 23.33 -12.25 -12.61
N VAL A 234 23.53 -13.56 -12.77
CA VAL A 234 24.86 -14.18 -12.84
C VAL A 234 25.22 -14.34 -14.31
#